data_AF-A0A183BBF2-F1
#
_entry.id   AF-A0A183BBF2-F1
#
_cell.length_a   1.000
_cell.length_b   1.000
_cell.length_c   1.000
_cell.angle_alpha   90.00
_cell.angle_beta   90.00
_cell.angle_gamma   90.00
#
_symmetry.space_group_name_H-M   'P 1'
#
loop_
_entity.id
_entity.type
_entity.pdbx_description
1 polymer ?
#
loop_
_entity_poly.entity_id
_entity_poly.type
_entity_poly.pdbx_seq_one_letter_code
_entity_poly.pdbx_strand_id
1 'polypeptide(L)'
;LQSSSFTPDITPIILAAHRDNYVILKMLLDRGDRIPRPHDLRCACHICSQARRDDGLQHSKLRINTYRALTSPSFIILTSNDPILTAFEMSAELQQLGELENEFRGLGRIENRRKRNCTGVHYYYYYYYYYYYYYYYYCIILSPARFREY
;
A
#
# COMPACT_ATOMS: atom_id res chain seq x y z
N LEU A 1 9.93 -11.42 -28.23
CA LEU A 1 10.23 -10.62 -27.02
C LEU A 1 8.90 -10.30 -26.33
N GLN A 2 8.55 -11.06 -25.30
CA GLN A 2 7.33 -10.79 -24.51
C GLN A 2 7.56 -9.49 -23.74
N SER A 3 6.96 -8.40 -24.19
CA SER A 3 6.83 -7.18 -23.37
C SER A 3 5.93 -7.53 -22.19
N SER A 4 6.49 -7.61 -20.98
CA SER A 4 5.66 -7.71 -19.77
C SER A 4 4.77 -6.46 -19.72
N SER A 5 3.45 -6.64 -19.81
CA SER A 5 2.48 -5.53 -19.77
C SER A 5 2.45 -4.81 -18.41
N PHE A 6 3.18 -5.33 -17.41
CA PHE A 6 3.26 -4.78 -16.06
C PHE A 6 4.71 -4.51 -15.69
N THR A 7 4.89 -3.48 -14.85
CA THR A 7 6.17 -3.19 -14.22
C THR A 7 6.49 -4.31 -13.20
N PRO A 8 7.76 -4.66 -12.99
CA PRO A 8 8.16 -5.83 -12.20
C PRO A 8 7.73 -5.78 -10.72
N ASP A 9 7.29 -4.61 -10.25
CA ASP A 9 6.74 -4.37 -8.91
C ASP A 9 5.27 -4.82 -8.74
N ILE A 10 4.55 -5.16 -9.82
CA ILE A 10 3.15 -5.62 -9.75
C ILE A 10 3.11 -7.15 -9.89
N THR A 11 3.10 -7.84 -8.76
CA THR A 11 2.85 -9.28 -8.70
C THR A 11 1.36 -9.60 -8.84
N PRO A 12 0.97 -10.85 -9.18
CA PRO A 12 -0.45 -11.21 -9.30
C PRO A 12 -1.28 -10.94 -8.04
N ILE A 13 -0.72 -11.21 -6.85
CA ILE A 13 -1.40 -10.93 -5.57
C ILE A 13 -1.51 -9.43 -5.28
N ILE A 14 -0.49 -8.64 -5.63
CA ILE A 14 -0.54 -7.17 -5.54
C ILE A 14 -1.61 -6.62 -6.48
N LEU A 15 -1.69 -7.11 -7.72
CA LEU A 15 -2.69 -6.68 -8.69
C LEU A 15 -4.11 -7.06 -8.24
N ALA A 16 -4.30 -8.27 -7.73
CA ALA A 16 -5.57 -8.72 -7.18
C ALA A 16 -6.02 -7.83 -6.01
N ALA A 17 -5.09 -7.46 -5.12
CA ALA A 17 -5.33 -6.53 -4.02
C ALA A 17 -5.68 -5.12 -4.51
N HIS A 18 -4.96 -4.60 -5.52
CA HIS A 18 -5.26 -3.30 -6.10
C HIS A 18 -6.65 -3.21 -6.74
N ARG A 19 -7.20 -4.35 -7.17
CA ARG A 19 -8.56 -4.48 -7.72
C ARG A 19 -9.60 -4.88 -6.68
N ASP A 20 -9.17 -5.05 -5.42
CA ASP A 20 -9.99 -5.50 -4.30
C ASP A 20 -10.84 -6.74 -4.63
N ASN A 21 -10.27 -7.69 -5.38
CA ASN A 21 -10.98 -8.89 -5.79
C ASN A 21 -10.81 -9.99 -4.76
N TYR A 22 -11.79 -10.11 -3.86
CA TYR A 22 -11.81 -11.10 -2.78
C TYR A 22 -11.56 -12.54 -3.26
N VAL A 23 -12.23 -12.98 -4.33
CA VAL A 23 -12.15 -14.39 -4.79
C VAL A 23 -10.74 -14.72 -5.28
N ILE A 24 -10.15 -13.83 -6.08
CA ILE A 24 -8.78 -14.04 -6.60
C ILE A 24 -7.77 -13.95 -5.46
N LEU A 25 -7.91 -12.97 -4.56
CA LEU A 25 -7.04 -12.84 -3.39
C LEU A 25 -7.06 -14.09 -2.53
N LYS A 26 -8.25 -14.60 -2.18
CA LYS A 26 -8.42 -15.82 -1.40
C LYS A 26 -7.74 -17.01 -2.08
N MET A 27 -7.97 -17.19 -3.38
CA MET A 27 -7.35 -18.27 -4.14
C MET A 27 -5.82 -18.21 -4.15
N LEU A 28 -5.23 -17.02 -4.26
CA LEU A 28 -3.77 -16.83 -4.22
C LEU A 28 -3.23 -17.07 -2.80
N LEU A 29 -3.91 -16.54 -1.78
CA LEU A 29 -3.56 -16.73 -0.37
C LEU A 29 -3.61 -18.21 0.04
N ASP A 30 -4.64 -18.95 -0.40
CA ASP A 30 -4.81 -20.39 -0.13
C ASP A 30 -3.68 -21.22 -0.77
N ARG A 31 -3.10 -20.76 -1.88
CA ARG A 31 -1.91 -21.36 -2.51
C ARG A 31 -0.60 -21.01 -1.82
N GLY A 32 -0.63 -20.12 -0.83
CA GLY A 32 0.56 -19.69 -0.09
C GLY A 32 1.20 -18.40 -0.60
N ASP A 33 0.62 -17.70 -1.59
CA ASP A 33 1.12 -16.38 -2.00
C ASP A 33 0.99 -15.39 -0.84
N ARG A 34 1.95 -14.48 -0.71
CA ARG A 34 1.96 -13.46 0.35
C ARG A 34 2.43 -12.12 -0.21
N ILE A 35 1.94 -11.04 0.37
CA ILE A 35 2.46 -9.69 0.11
C ILE A 35 3.52 -9.41 1.19
N PRO A 36 4.81 -9.26 0.82
CA PRO A 36 5.84 -8.98 1.80
C PRO A 36 5.66 -7.58 2.36
N ARG A 37 5.79 -7.41 3.69
CA ARG A 37 5.80 -6.07 4.28
C ARG A 37 7.04 -5.30 3.80
N PRO A 38 6.89 -4.04 3.33
CA PRO A 38 8.03 -3.21 2.99
C PRO A 38 8.92 -2.94 4.20
N HIS A 39 10.21 -2.73 3.95
CA HIS A 39 11.11 -2.20 4.97
C HIS A 39 10.83 -0.71 5.23
N ASP A 40 11.23 -0.24 6.41
CA ASP A 40 11.16 1.17 6.82
C ASP A 40 11.90 2.09 5.80
N LEU A 41 11.39 3.32 5.67
CA LEU A 41 12.03 4.44 4.97
C LEU A 41 13.50 4.66 5.39
N ARG A 42 13.88 4.32 6.62
CA ARG A 42 15.25 4.49 7.13
C ARG A 42 16.07 3.19 7.14
N CYS A 43 15.56 2.11 6.55
CA CYS A 43 16.28 0.83 6.51
C CYS A 43 17.62 0.95 5.76
N ALA A 44 18.70 0.55 6.44
CA ALA A 44 20.08 0.57 5.93
C ALA A 44 20.60 -0.83 5.51
N CYS A 45 19.72 -1.81 5.33
CA CYS A 45 20.16 -3.14 4.88
C CYS A 45 20.77 -3.08 3.47
N HIS A 46 21.57 -4.08 3.11
CA HIS A 46 22.23 -4.14 1.81
C HIS A 46 21.23 -4.04 0.64
N ILE A 47 20.10 -4.75 0.74
CA ILE A 47 19.05 -4.79 -0.30
C ILE A 47 18.45 -3.40 -0.52
N CYS A 48 18.01 -2.73 0.56
CA CYS A 48 17.42 -1.39 0.46
C CYS A 48 18.45 -0.34 0.01
N SER A 49 19.69 -0.44 0.49
CA SER A 49 20.76 0.49 0.13
C SER A 49 21.12 0.36 -1.35
N GLN A 50 21.22 -0.86 -1.84
CA GLN A 50 21.49 -1.15 -3.25
C GLN A 50 20.32 -0.70 -4.13
N ALA A 51 19.08 -1.09 -3.81
CA ALA A 51 17.90 -0.69 -4.58
C ALA A 51 17.72 0.84 -4.69
N ARG A 52 18.08 1.60 -3.64
CA ARG A 52 18.08 3.06 -3.67
C ARG A 52 19.15 3.64 -4.59
N ARG A 53 20.33 3.01 -4.66
CA ARG A 53 21.44 3.42 -5.53
C ARG A 53 21.16 3.09 -7.00
N ASP A 54 20.58 1.92 -7.25
CA ASP A 54 20.30 1.42 -8.60
C ASP A 54 19.12 2.18 -9.22
N ASP A 55 17.94 2.19 -8.57
CA ASP A 55 16.77 2.95 -9.00
C ASP A 55 15.87 3.31 -7.81
N GLY A 56 16.20 4.43 -7.15
CA GLY A 56 15.43 4.93 -6.01
C GLY A 56 13.97 5.30 -6.34
N LEU A 57 13.66 5.65 -7.60
CA LEU A 57 12.30 5.93 -8.01
C LEU A 57 11.49 4.64 -8.08
N GLN A 58 12.02 3.61 -8.73
CA GLN A 58 11.37 2.31 -8.80
C GLN A 58 11.26 1.64 -7.43
N HIS A 59 12.28 1.78 -6.57
CA HIS A 59 12.21 1.29 -5.19
C HIS A 59 11.09 1.98 -4.39
N SER A 60 10.90 3.29 -4.58
CA SER A 60 9.81 4.04 -3.95
C SER A 60 8.44 3.62 -4.50
N LYS A 61 8.31 3.44 -5.82
CA LYS A 61 7.07 2.95 -6.45
C LYS A 61 6.67 1.57 -5.95
N LEU A 62 7.62 0.64 -5.88
CA LEU A 62 7.38 -0.70 -5.36
C LEU A 62 6.81 -0.63 -3.94
N ARG A 63 7.44 0.16 -3.05
CA ARG A 63 6.97 0.33 -1.68
C ARG A 63 5.53 0.87 -1.62
N ILE A 64 5.20 1.88 -2.41
CA ILE A 64 3.84 2.47 -2.47
C ILE A 64 2.83 1.42 -2.98
N ASN A 65 3.17 0.69 -4.04
CA ASN A 65 2.30 -0.34 -4.60
C ASN A 65 2.08 -1.49 -3.62
N THR A 66 3.10 -1.87 -2.85
CA THR A 66 2.95 -2.86 -1.78
C THR A 66 2.05 -2.34 -0.66
N TYR A 67 2.24 -1.12 -0.17
CA TYR A 67 1.36 -0.55 0.87
C TYR A 67 -0.08 -0.44 0.42
N ARG A 68 -0.33 -0.01 -0.82
CA ARG A 68 -1.67 0.01 -1.42
C ARG A 68 -2.32 -1.39 -1.44
N ALA A 69 -1.53 -2.42 -1.69
CA ALA A 69 -2.04 -3.79 -1.70
C ALA A 69 -2.35 -4.28 -0.28
N LEU A 70 -1.46 -3.98 0.69
CA LEU A 70 -1.66 -4.32 2.10
C LEU A 70 -2.91 -3.63 2.69
N THR A 71 -3.24 -2.42 2.25
CA THR A 71 -4.42 -1.72 2.74
C THR A 71 -5.73 -2.20 2.15
N SER A 72 -5.77 -3.04 1.10
CA SER A 72 -7.02 -3.52 0.49
C SER A 72 -7.98 -4.10 1.54
N PRO A 73 -9.28 -3.74 1.54
CA PRO A 73 -10.24 -4.28 2.51
C PRO A 73 -10.33 -5.79 2.43
N SER A 74 -10.44 -6.34 1.22
CA SER A 74 -10.49 -7.79 1.02
C SER A 74 -9.23 -8.48 1.52
N PHE A 75 -8.06 -7.88 1.30
CA PHE A 75 -6.80 -8.43 1.82
C PHE A 75 -6.75 -8.42 3.35
N ILE A 76 -7.12 -7.31 3.99
CA ILE A 76 -7.17 -7.20 5.45
C ILE A 76 -8.16 -8.22 6.05
N ILE A 77 -9.36 -8.35 5.47
CA ILE A 77 -10.37 -9.32 5.91
C ILE A 77 -9.86 -10.76 5.80
N LEU A 78 -9.12 -11.08 4.74
CA LEU A 78 -8.60 -12.43 4.51
C LEU A 78 -7.37 -12.77 5.35
N THR A 79 -6.64 -11.78 5.84
CA THR A 79 -5.32 -11.99 6.47
C THR A 79 -5.23 -11.58 7.93
N SER A 80 -6.16 -10.75 8.42
CA SER A 80 -6.18 -10.28 9.80
C SER A 80 -7.21 -11.01 10.66
N ASN A 81 -6.85 -11.23 11.93
CA ASN A 81 -7.77 -11.71 12.96
C ASN A 81 -8.74 -10.61 13.42
N ASP A 82 -8.29 -9.35 13.41
CA ASP A 82 -9.10 -8.17 13.73
C ASP A 82 -8.93 -7.13 12.61
N PRO A 83 -9.77 -7.20 11.57
CA PRO A 83 -9.71 -6.28 10.43
C PRO A 83 -9.89 -4.82 10.80
N ILE A 84 -10.63 -4.53 11.88
CA ILE A 84 -10.93 -3.16 12.31
C ILE A 84 -9.67 -2.56 12.92
N LEU A 85 -9.07 -3.25 13.90
CA LEU A 85 -7.83 -2.79 14.52
C LEU A 85 -6.71 -2.66 13.48
N THR A 86 -6.58 -3.65 12.60
CA THR A 86 -5.55 -3.63 11.54
C THR A 86 -5.74 -2.43 10.60
N ALA A 87 -6.97 -2.09 10.22
CA ALA A 87 -7.22 -0.91 9.40
C ALA A 87 -6.77 0.39 10.10
N PHE A 88 -7.03 0.53 11.40
CA PHE A 88 -6.57 1.69 12.18
C PHE A 88 -5.05 1.74 12.28
N GLU A 89 -4.39 0.64 12.62
CA GLU A 89 -2.93 0.56 12.71
C GLU A 89 -2.27 0.88 11.37
N MET A 90 -2.78 0.32 10.28
CA MET A 90 -2.30 0.63 8.93
C MET A 90 -2.50 2.10 8.59
N SER A 91 -3.64 2.70 8.94
CA SER A 91 -3.88 4.12 8.69
C SER A 91 -2.87 5.03 9.41
N ALA A 92 -2.53 4.69 10.66
CA ALA A 92 -1.56 5.43 11.47
C ALA A 92 -0.12 5.27 10.94
N GLU A 93 0.27 4.05 10.57
CA GLU A 93 1.57 3.76 9.96
C GLU A 93 1.75 4.56 8.65
N LEU A 94 0.72 4.58 7.80
CA LEU A 94 0.77 5.32 6.54
C LEU A 94 0.83 6.83 6.72
N GLN A 95 0.16 7.37 7.74
CA GLN A 95 0.27 8.78 8.10
C GLN A 95 1.72 9.13 8.48
N GLN A 96 2.34 8.34 9.37
CA GLN A 96 3.74 8.55 9.79
C GLN A 96 4.71 8.47 8.60
N LEU A 97 4.51 7.50 7.71
CA LEU A 97 5.32 7.36 6.49
C LEU A 97 5.17 8.59 5.57
N GLY A 98 3.96 9.15 5.45
CA GLY A 98 3.71 10.38 4.70
C GLY A 98 4.44 11.60 5.27
N GLU A 99 4.45 11.75 6.59
CA GLU A 99 5.15 12.83 7.30
C GLU A 99 6.68 12.70 7.11
N LEU A 100 7.22 11.50 7.30
CA LEU A 100 8.65 11.23 7.10
C LEU A 100 9.11 11.52 5.67
N GLU A 101 8.34 11.11 4.64
CA GLU A 101 8.69 11.42 3.26
C GLU A 101 8.68 12.94 2.97
N ASN A 102 7.83 13.72 3.65
CA ASN A 102 7.81 15.17 3.52
C ASN A 102 9.06 15.83 4.12
N GLU A 103 9.54 15.37 5.27
CA GLU A 103 10.78 15.86 5.88
C GLU A 103 11.98 15.69 4.93
N PHE A 104 12.06 14.56 4.23
CA PHE A 104 13.09 14.31 3.23
C PHE A 104 12.97 15.24 1.99
N ARG A 105 11.77 15.72 1.65
CA ARG A 105 11.58 16.76 0.62
C ARG A 105 12.06 18.13 1.09
N GLY A 106 11.84 18.46 2.36
CA GLY A 106 12.29 19.71 2.97
C GLY A 106 13.83 19.81 3.04
N LEU A 107 14.50 18.69 3.32
CA LEU A 107 15.96 18.61 3.41
C LEU A 107 16.65 18.51 2.03
N GLY A 108 15.95 18.02 0.99
CA GLY A 108 16.49 17.82 -0.35
C GLY A 108 16.27 18.98 -1.32
N ARG A 109 16.77 20.20 -1.03
CA ARG A 109 17.11 21.18 -2.07
C ARG A 109 18.26 20.59 -2.91
N ILE A 110 18.18 20.72 -4.23
CA ILE A 110 19.05 20.14 -5.29
C ILE A 110 18.41 18.91 -5.95
N GLU A 111 18.35 18.94 -7.29
CA GLU A 111 17.70 18.04 -8.26
C GLU A 111 16.19 18.22 -8.52
N ASN A 112 15.89 19.26 -9.29
CA ASN A 112 14.58 19.86 -9.50
C ASN A 112 13.86 19.43 -10.81
N ARG A 113 14.14 18.24 -11.38
CA ARG A 113 13.40 17.75 -12.57
C ARG A 113 12.84 16.33 -12.49
N ARG A 114 13.37 15.45 -11.63
CA ARG A 114 12.86 14.07 -11.43
C ARG A 114 11.82 13.94 -10.31
N LYS A 115 11.63 14.99 -9.49
CA LYS A 115 10.85 14.97 -8.23
C LYS A 115 9.34 15.27 -8.36
N ARG A 116 8.84 15.63 -9.56
CA ARG A 116 7.42 15.99 -9.76
C ARG A 116 6.45 14.81 -9.67
N ASN A 117 6.93 13.56 -9.76
CA ASN A 117 6.05 12.38 -9.75
C ASN A 117 5.91 11.71 -8.38
N CYS A 118 6.65 12.16 -7.36
CA CYS A 118 6.49 11.63 -5.99
C CYS A 118 5.37 12.36 -5.24
N THR A 119 4.86 13.50 -5.71
CA THR A 119 3.74 14.25 -5.10
C THR A 119 2.44 13.47 -4.95
N GLY A 120 2.27 12.36 -5.66
CA GLY A 120 1.11 11.47 -5.52
C GLY A 120 0.98 10.79 -4.17
N VAL A 121 2.07 10.62 -3.42
CA VAL A 121 2.08 9.84 -2.16
C VAL A 121 1.23 10.49 -1.06
N HIS A 122 1.29 11.82 -0.97
CA HIS A 122 0.52 12.58 0.02
C HIS A 122 -0.98 12.55 -0.26
N TYR A 123 -1.37 12.66 -1.54
CA TYR A 123 -2.77 12.60 -1.94
C TYR A 123 -3.35 11.20 -1.78
N TYR A 124 -2.53 10.15 -2.00
CA TYR A 124 -2.96 8.76 -1.87
C TYR A 124 -3.24 8.35 -0.43
N TYR A 125 -2.35 8.72 0.50
CA TYR A 125 -2.52 8.40 1.92
C TYR A 125 -3.68 9.17 2.57
N TYR A 126 -3.85 10.44 2.22
CA TYR A 126 -4.97 11.25 2.72
C TYR A 126 -6.33 10.77 2.16
N TYR A 127 -6.37 10.36 0.89
CA TYR A 127 -7.60 9.87 0.25
C TYR A 127 -8.02 8.50 0.81
N TYR A 128 -7.08 7.58 1.05
CA TYR A 128 -7.39 6.28 1.65
C TYR A 128 -7.82 6.39 3.12
N TYR A 129 -7.19 7.26 3.91
CA TYR A 129 -7.64 7.55 5.28
C TYR A 129 -9.10 8.03 5.31
N TYR A 130 -9.45 9.03 4.49
CA TYR A 130 -10.82 9.54 4.41
C TYR A 130 -11.81 8.51 3.84
N TYR A 131 -11.42 7.75 2.83
CA TYR A 131 -12.29 6.73 2.22
C TYR A 131 -12.58 5.58 3.20
N TYR A 132 -11.59 5.10 3.95
CA TYR A 132 -11.82 4.01 4.93
C TYR A 132 -12.57 4.50 6.15
N TYR A 133 -12.24 5.68 6.67
CA TYR A 133 -12.99 6.27 7.76
C TYR A 133 -14.47 6.44 7.37
N TYR A 134 -14.77 6.98 6.18
CA TYR A 134 -16.16 7.08 5.71
C TYR A 134 -16.80 5.71 5.40
N TYR A 135 -16.13 4.81 4.69
CA TYR A 135 -16.73 3.53 4.29
C TYR A 135 -17.01 2.63 5.50
N TYR A 136 -16.09 2.55 6.47
CA TYR A 136 -16.28 1.74 7.68
C TYR A 136 -17.25 2.39 8.68
N TYR A 137 -17.23 3.72 8.84
CA TYR A 137 -18.21 4.41 9.68
C TYR A 137 -19.64 4.32 9.10
N TYR A 138 -19.80 4.36 7.77
CA TYR A 138 -21.12 4.22 7.15
C TYR A 138 -21.59 2.76 7.00
N CYS A 139 -20.72 1.80 6.70
CA CYS A 139 -21.11 0.39 6.54
C CYS A 139 -21.21 -0.40 7.85
N ILE A 140 -20.41 -0.08 8.88
CA ILE A 140 -20.42 -0.83 10.16
C ILE A 140 -21.24 -0.10 11.23
N ILE A 141 -21.17 1.23 11.33
CA ILE A 141 -21.85 1.99 12.41
C ILE A 141 -23.26 2.44 12.03
N LEU A 142 -23.53 2.79 10.76
CA LEU A 142 -24.84 3.33 10.32
C LEU A 142 -25.76 2.34 9.59
N SER A 143 -25.28 1.15 9.17
CA SER A 143 -26.13 0.18 8.47
C SER A 143 -25.76 -1.28 8.76
N PRO A 144 -26.07 -1.81 9.96
CA PRO A 144 -25.82 -3.21 10.33
C PRO A 144 -26.60 -4.23 9.48
N ALA A 145 -27.47 -3.79 8.57
CA ALA A 145 -28.38 -4.64 7.80
C ALA A 145 -27.73 -5.39 6.62
N ARG A 146 -26.50 -5.06 6.20
CA ARG A 146 -25.90 -5.63 4.98
C ARG A 146 -24.90 -6.76 5.21
N PHE A 147 -24.61 -7.09 6.46
CA PHE A 147 -23.65 -8.14 6.82
C PHE A 147 -24.23 -9.57 6.79
N ARG A 148 -25.47 -9.75 6.30
CA ARG A 148 -26.17 -11.05 6.33
C ARG A 148 -26.27 -11.78 4.98
N GLU A 149 -25.59 -11.30 3.93
CA GLU A 149 -25.70 -11.90 2.58
C GLU A 149 -24.35 -12.24 1.90
N TYR A 150 -23.29 -12.51 2.67
CA TYR A 150 -22.05 -13.11 2.13
C TYR A 150 -21.56 -14.25 3.02
#